data_AF-A0A2A5GAE3-F1
#
_entry.id   AF-A0A2A5GAE3-F1
#
_cell.length_a   1.000
_cell.length_b   1.000
_cell.length_c   1.000
_cell.angle_alpha   90.00
_cell.angle_beta   90.00
_cell.angle_gamma   90.00
#
_symmetry.space_group_name_H-M   'P 1'
#
loop_
_entity.id
_entity.type
_entity.pdbx_description
1 polymer ?
#
loop_
_entity_poly.entity_id
_entity_poly.type
_entity_poly.pdbx_seq_one_letter_code
_entity_poly.pdbx_strand_id
1 'polypeptide(L)' 'MFNPLLTDFIDMKHELVLLAHKIDWKYFEKEFSVYYSKVGQPSMLIRLMVGSLMLKRLYNFGDETLCEA' A
#
# COMPACT_ATOMS: atom_id res chain seq x y z
N MET A 1 22.09 -5.89 -15.05
CA MET A 1 20.77 -6.51 -14.78
C MET A 1 19.71 -5.54 -15.27
N PHE A 2 18.75 -6.00 -16.06
CA PHE A 2 17.63 -5.18 -16.53
C PHE A 2 16.55 -5.21 -15.44
N ASN A 3 16.21 -4.05 -14.88
CA ASN A 3 15.11 -3.89 -13.92
C ASN A 3 13.96 -3.24 -14.69
N PRO A 4 13.07 -4.03 -15.27
CA PRO A 4 12.02 -3.48 -16.12
C PRO A 4 11.02 -2.72 -15.23
N LEU A 5 10.40 -1.67 -15.75
CA LEU A 5 9.60 -0.77 -14.92
C LEU A 5 8.34 -1.52 -14.46
N LEU A 6 7.89 -1.23 -13.25
CA LEU A 6 6.66 -1.83 -12.72
C LEU A 6 5.45 -1.52 -13.62
N THR A 7 5.46 -0.35 -14.25
CA THR A 7 4.45 0.07 -15.25
C THR A 7 4.42 -0.81 -16.49
N ASP A 8 5.51 -1.53 -16.80
CA ASP A 8 5.61 -2.35 -18.01
C ASP A 8 4.96 -3.73 -17.82
N PHE A 9 4.69 -4.15 -16.58
CA PHE A 9 4.04 -5.44 -16.27
C PHE A 9 2.70 -5.31 -15.55
N ILE A 10 2.42 -4.16 -14.93
CA ILE A 10 1.15 -3.94 -14.26
C ILE A 10 0.11 -3.43 -15.26
N ASP A 11 -1.08 -4.02 -15.22
CA ASP A 11 -2.23 -3.44 -15.89
C ASP A 11 -2.64 -2.14 -15.19
N MET A 12 -2.34 -1.01 -15.84
CA MET A 12 -2.66 0.32 -15.33
C MET A 12 -4.17 0.60 -15.25
N LYS A 13 -5.01 -0.23 -15.89
CA LYS A 13 -6.48 -0.16 -15.79
C LYS A 13 -7.04 -0.96 -14.62
N HIS A 14 -6.21 -1.72 -13.91
CA HIS A 14 -6.63 -2.51 -12.77
C HIS A 14 -7.22 -1.61 -11.66
N GLU A 15 -8.29 -2.08 -11.02
CA GLU A 15 -9.07 -1.29 -10.06
C GLU A 15 -8.22 -0.74 -8.89
N LEU A 16 -7.25 -1.53 -8.40
CA LEU A 16 -6.32 -1.09 -7.34
C LEU A 16 -5.37 0.00 -7.81
N VAL A 17 -4.95 -0.02 -9.07
CA VAL A 17 -4.10 1.04 -9.63
C VAL A 17 -4.91 2.32 -9.72
N LEU A 18 -6.14 2.25 -10.24
CA LEU A 18 -7.05 3.39 -10.30
C LEU A 18 -7.37 3.94 -8.90
N LEU A 19 -7.61 3.06 -7.92
CA LEU A 19 -7.82 3.43 -6.52
C LEU A 19 -6.60 4.14 -5.94
N ALA A 20 -5.40 3.61 -6.16
CA ALA A 20 -4.16 4.22 -5.69
C ALA A 20 -3.92 5.63 -6.27
N HIS A 21 -4.41 5.91 -7.48
CA HIS A 21 -4.36 7.27 -8.06
C HIS A 21 -5.41 8.22 -7.50
N LYS A 22 -6.56 7.70 -7.03
CA LYS A 22 -7.63 8.50 -6.41
C LYS A 22 -7.38 8.84 -4.95
N ILE A 23 -6.56 8.06 -4.25
CA ILE A 23 -6.25 8.28 -2.84
C ILE A 23 -5.33 9.50 -2.68
N ASP A 24 -5.71 10.43 -1.81
CA ASP A 24 -4.81 11.49 -1.35
C ASP A 24 -3.81 10.93 -0.33
N TRP A 25 -2.67 10.46 -0.83
CA TRP A 25 -1.59 9.95 0.02
C TRP A 25 -0.95 11.02 0.90
N LYS A 26 -0.97 12.30 0.49
CA LYS A 26 -0.35 13.39 1.27
C LYS A 26 -1.09 13.65 2.57
N TYR A 27 -2.41 13.50 2.55
CA TYR A 27 -3.24 13.54 3.76
C TYR A 27 -2.76 12.52 4.79
N PHE A 28 -2.64 11.25 4.40
CA PHE A 28 -2.21 10.18 5.31
C PHE A 28 -0.77 10.35 5.80
N GLU A 29 0.15 10.75 4.91
CA GLU A 29 1.53 11.04 5.29
C GLU A 29 1.57 12.16 6.34
N LYS A 30 0.78 13.24 6.18
CA LYS A 30 0.74 14.34 7.14
C LYS A 30 0.14 13.90 8.47
N GLU A 31 -1.06 13.32 8.46
CA GLU A 31 -1.79 12.94 9.67
C GLU A 31 -1.05 11.87 10.47
N PHE A 32 -0.49 10.86 9.80
CA PHE A 32 0.20 9.78 10.50
C PHE A 32 1.68 10.05 10.77
N SER A 33 2.29 11.10 10.19
CA SER A 33 3.70 11.44 10.43
C SER A 33 4.06 11.58 11.91
N VAL A 34 3.12 12.01 12.75
CA VAL A 34 3.32 12.18 14.20
C VAL A 34 3.62 10.84 14.90
N TYR A 35 3.12 9.73 14.35
CA TYR A 35 3.34 8.39 14.90
C TYR A 35 4.62 7.71 14.38
N TYR A 36 5.33 8.36 13.45
CA TYR A 36 6.52 7.80 12.80
C TYR A 36 7.77 8.52 13.31
N SER A 37 8.68 7.75 13.90
CA SER A 37 9.95 8.32 14.36
C SER A 37 10.84 8.71 13.20
N LYS A 38 11.41 9.92 13.27
CA LYS A 38 12.47 10.39 12.35
C LYS A 38 13.87 9.93 12.78
N VAL A 39 13.99 9.32 13.95
CA VAL A 39 15.27 8.94 14.58
C VAL A 39 15.22 7.45 14.94
N GLY A 40 16.28 6.71 14.60
CA GLY A 40 16.35 5.26 14.80
C GLY A 40 16.03 4.46 13.53
N GLN A 41 15.47 3.26 13.68
CA GLN A 41 15.12 2.41 12.54
C GLN A 41 14.00 3.07 11.72
N PRO A 42 14.16 3.23 10.39
CA PRO A 42 13.11 3.78 9.55
C PRO A 42 11.87 2.91 9.70
N SER A 43 10.79 3.53 10.17
CA SER A 43 9.49 2.90 10.22
C SER A 43 9.02 2.62 8.79
N MET A 44 8.16 1.61 8.61
CA MET A 44 7.60 1.25 7.30
C MET A 44 6.96 2.46 6.62
N LEU A 45 6.84 2.48 5.29
CA LEU A 45 6.18 3.61 4.62
C LEU A 45 4.71 3.71 5.06
N ILE A 46 4.21 4.90 5.41
CA ILE A 46 2.81 5.11 5.83
C ILE A 46 1.86 4.58 4.74
N ARG A 47 2.18 4.86 3.48
CA ARG A 47 1.47 4.32 2.31
C ARG A 47 1.37 2.79 2.30
N LEU A 48 2.42 2.08 2.72
CA LEU A 48 2.41 0.62 2.79
C LEU A 48 1.46 0.12 3.87
N MET A 49 1.48 0.73 5.06
CA MET A 49 0.61 0.34 6.17
C MET A 49 -0.86 0.61 5.84
N VAL A 50 -1.17 1.84 5.40
CA VAL A 50 -2.54 2.25 5.04
C VAL A 50 -3.05 1.43 3.85
N GLY A 51 -2.22 1.26 2.81
CA GLY A 51 -2.57 0.43 1.66
C GLY A 51 -2.86 -1.01 2.05
N SER A 52 -2.02 -1.63 2.88
CA SER A 52 -2.23 -3.00 3.35
C SER A 52 -3.51 -3.16 4.16
N LEU A 53 -3.84 -2.20 5.03
CA LEU A 53 -5.08 -2.23 5.81
C LEU A 53 -6.32 -2.05 4.93
N MET A 54 -6.26 -1.16 3.93
CA MET A 54 -7.32 -0.99 2.94
C MET A 54 -7.53 -2.28 2.14
N LEU A 55 -6.45 -2.90 1.67
CA LEU A 55 -6.49 -4.16 0.93
C LEU A 55 -7.06 -5.30 1.79
N LYS A 56 -6.62 -5.41 3.05
CA LYS A 56 -7.16 -6.40 4.01
C LYS A 56 -8.68 -6.26 4.15
N ARG A 57 -9.18 -5.02 4.18
CA ARG A 57 -10.62 -4.75 4.27
C ARG A 57 -11.37 -4.97 2.97
N LEU A 58 -10.81 -4.56 1.83
CA LEU A 58 -11.43 -4.65 0.51
C LEU A 58 -11.56 -6.10 0.03
N TYR A 59 -10.53 -6.90 0.24
CA TYR A 59 -10.51 -8.31 -0.15
C TYR A 59 -10.99 -9.25 0.95
N ASN A 60 -11.45 -8.69 2.07
CA ASN A 60 -11.97 -9.41 3.23
C ASN A 60 -11.11 -10.65 3.57
N PHE A 61 -9.78 -10.48 3.61
CA PHE A 61 -8.86 -11.48 4.16
C PHE A 61 -9.08 -11.54 5.68
N GLY A 62 -10.24 -12.06 6.08
CA GLY A 62 -10.38 -12.80 7.33
C GLY A 62 -9.50 -14.04 7.22
N ASP A 63 -8.98 -14.48 8.36
CA ASP A 63 -7.86 -15.43 8.48
C ASP A 63 -8.03 -16.79 7.75
N GLU A 64 -9.16 -17.04 7.10
CA GLU A 64 -9.49 -18.27 6.37
C GLU A 64 -8.87 -18.35 4.96
N THR A 65 -8.69 -17.22 4.25
CA THR A 65 -8.22 -17.25 2.84
C THR A 65 -6.69 -17.38 2.69
N LEU A 66 -5.94 -17.37 3.79
CA LEU A 66 -4.48 -17.59 3.76
C LEU A 66 -4.11 -19.09 3.83
N CYS A 67 -5.04 -19.98 4.20
CA CYS A 67 -4.78 -21.41 4.30
C CYS A 67 -4.96 -22.19 2.98
N GLU A 68 -5.40 -21.54 1.89
CA GLU A 68 -5.70 -22.21 0.62
C GLU A 68 -4.86 -21.75 -0.58
N ALA A 69 -3.75 -21.04 -0.35
CA ALA A 69 -2.80 -20.67 -1.42
C ALA A 69 -1.62 -21.66 -1.53
#